data_AF-A0A379FHP5-F1
#
_entry.id   AF-A0A379FHP5-F1
#
_cell.length_a   1.000
_cell.length_b   1.000
_cell.length_c   1.000
_cell.angle_alpha   90.00
_cell.angle_beta   90.00
_cell.angle_gamma   90.00
#
_symmetry.space_group_name_H-M   'P 1'
#
loop_
_entity.id
_entity.type
_entity.pdbx_description
1 polymer ?
#
loop_
_entity_poly.entity_id
_entity_poly.type
_entity_poly.pdbx_seq_one_letter_code
_entity_poly.pdbx_strand_id
1 'polypeptide(L)'
;MKNNLRLSLSSYSLKNQGLIGRRMPVPMMSVYWKGDEISPKEDSQLIARSSMDGDIVEIKEKPLYKGLEQALTKSADWIYAKLI
;
A
#
# COMPACT_ATOMS: atom_id res chain seq x y z
N MET A 1 18.38 -25.99 -9.65
CA MET A 1 18.31 -25.08 -8.47
C MET A 1 18.14 -23.58 -8.79
N LYS A 2 17.83 -23.15 -10.02
CA LYS A 2 17.64 -21.70 -10.34
C LYS A 2 16.20 -21.17 -10.18
N ASN A 3 15.20 -22.05 -10.06
CA ASN A 3 13.78 -21.65 -9.94
C ASN A 3 13.29 -21.45 -8.49
N ASN A 4 14.13 -21.66 -7.47
CA ASN A 4 13.68 -21.61 -6.08
C ASN A 4 13.47 -20.17 -5.58
N LEU A 5 14.34 -19.22 -5.97
CA LEU A 5 14.27 -17.84 -5.48
C LEU A 5 12.99 -17.10 -5.91
N ARG A 6 12.54 -17.26 -7.15
CA ARG A 6 11.30 -16.62 -7.62
C ARG A 6 10.07 -17.17 -6.89
N LEU A 7 10.04 -18.48 -6.65
CA LEU A 7 8.98 -19.13 -5.88
C LEU A 7 9.01 -18.73 -4.41
N SER A 8 10.21 -18.58 -3.82
CA SER A 8 10.33 -18.11 -2.44
C SER A 8 9.96 -16.63 -2.28
N LEU A 9 10.19 -15.80 -3.30
CA LEU A 9 9.76 -14.40 -3.27
C LEU A 9 8.25 -14.26 -3.49
N SER A 10 7.65 -15.10 -4.35
CA SER A 10 6.20 -15.05 -4.57
C SER A 10 5.40 -15.45 -3.34
N SER A 11 5.96 -16.26 -2.44
CA SER A 11 5.30 -16.61 -1.17
C SER A 11 5.24 -15.45 -0.18
N TYR A 12 6.03 -14.38 -0.36
CA TYR A 12 5.94 -13.16 0.45
C TYR A 12 4.79 -12.24 0.06
N SER A 13 4.13 -12.48 -1.07
CA SER A 13 2.93 -11.72 -1.45
C SER A 13 1.79 -11.98 -0.47
N LEU A 14 1.29 -10.93 0.17
CA LEU A 14 0.14 -11.00 1.08
C LEU A 14 -1.14 -11.50 0.37
N LYS A 15 -1.23 -11.29 -0.94
CA LYS A 15 -2.29 -11.85 -1.79
C LYS A 15 -2.16 -13.37 -1.90
N ASN A 16 -0.96 -13.88 -2.19
CA ASN A 16 -0.72 -15.33 -2.30
C ASN A 16 -0.88 -16.04 -0.95
N GLN A 17 -0.59 -15.34 0.15
CA GLN A 17 -0.84 -15.83 1.51
C GLN A 17 -2.34 -15.82 1.89
N GLY A 18 -3.21 -15.18 1.08
CA GLY A 18 -4.64 -15.05 1.38
C GLY A 18 -4.97 -14.06 2.50
N LEU A 19 -4.02 -13.20 2.89
CA LEU A 19 -4.21 -12.21 3.94
C LEU A 19 -4.94 -10.95 3.46
N ILE A 20 -4.75 -10.61 2.19
CA ILE A 20 -5.37 -9.46 1.51
C ILE A 20 -6.22 -9.98 0.34
N GLY A 21 -7.39 -9.36 0.12
CA GLY A 21 -8.41 -9.79 -0.83
C GLY A 21 -9.74 -10.17 -0.17
N ARG A 22 -9.79 -10.15 1.16
CA ARG A 22 -11.01 -10.29 1.97
C ARG A 22 -11.24 -9.04 2.81
N ARG A 23 -12.49 -8.80 3.19
CA ARG A 23 -12.87 -7.62 3.97
C ARG A 23 -12.41 -7.75 5.42
N MET A 24 -11.69 -6.76 5.91
CA MET A 24 -11.09 -6.68 7.25
C MET A 24 -11.59 -5.41 7.96
N PRO A 25 -11.92 -5.46 9.25
CA PRO A 25 -12.46 -4.32 9.99
C PRO A 25 -11.42 -3.24 10.29
N VAL A 26 -10.13 -3.56 10.18
CA VAL A 26 -9.03 -2.63 10.46
C VAL A 26 -8.97 -1.58 9.34
N PRO A 27 -9.02 -0.27 9.68
CA PRO A 27 -8.82 0.80 8.69
C PRO A 27 -7.40 0.72 8.14
N MET A 28 -7.23 0.83 6.83
CA MET A 28 -5.91 0.79 6.19
C MET A 28 -5.80 1.89 5.15
N MET A 29 -4.71 2.63 5.19
CA MET A 29 -4.34 3.57 4.13
C MET A 29 -3.13 3.03 3.37
N SER A 30 -3.19 3.10 2.04
CA SER A 30 -2.03 2.82 1.18
C SER A 30 -1.58 4.09 0.46
N VAL A 31 -0.29 4.41 0.57
CA VAL A 31 0.35 5.54 -0.10
C VAL A 31 1.30 5.00 -1.16
N TYR A 32 1.21 5.48 -2.40
CA TYR A 32 2.08 5.04 -3.50
C TYR A 32 2.50 6.20 -4.40
N TRP A 33 3.65 6.05 -5.06
CA TRP A 33 4.11 6.98 -6.07
C TRP A 33 3.54 6.60 -7.43
N LYS A 34 3.07 7.61 -8.18
CA LYS A 34 2.62 7.40 -9.55
C LYS A 34 3.78 6.90 -10.41
N GLY A 35 3.60 5.72 -11.03
CA GLY A 35 4.61 5.11 -11.90
C GLY A 35 5.65 4.27 -11.17
N ASP A 36 5.44 3.96 -9.89
CA ASP A 36 6.30 3.05 -9.14
C ASP A 36 6.12 1.60 -9.64
N GLU A 37 7.22 1.01 -10.14
CA GLU A 37 7.24 -0.38 -10.62
C GLU A 37 7.25 -1.42 -9.49
N ILE A 38 7.71 -1.03 -8.30
CA ILE A 38 7.81 -1.90 -7.12
C ILE A 38 6.50 -1.88 -6.31
N SER A 39 5.90 -0.69 -6.18
CA SER A 39 4.61 -0.49 -5.51
C SER A 39 3.57 0.07 -6.48
N PRO A 40 3.07 -0.76 -7.40
CA PRO A 40 2.10 -0.31 -8.39
C PRO A 40 0.75 -0.01 -7.75
N LYS A 41 -0.04 0.82 -8.44
CA LYS A 41 -1.37 1.26 -7.98
C LYS A 41 -2.29 0.10 -7.63
N GLU A 42 -2.21 -0.99 -8.36
CA GLU A 42 -3.05 -2.17 -8.23
C GLU A 42 -2.88 -2.83 -6.85
N ASP A 43 -1.67 -2.82 -6.29
CA ASP A 43 -1.39 -3.35 -4.95
C ASP A 43 -2.01 -2.45 -3.87
N SER A 44 -1.89 -1.12 -4.01
CA SER A 44 -2.56 -0.16 -3.13
C SER A 44 -4.09 -0.29 -3.18
N GLN A 45 -4.66 -0.50 -4.36
CA GLN A 45 -6.09 -0.77 -4.53
C GLN A 45 -6.53 -2.06 -3.84
N LEU A 46 -5.70 -3.10 -3.92
CA LEU A 46 -5.99 -4.38 -3.27
C LEU A 46 -5.99 -4.23 -1.73
N ILE A 47 -5.06 -3.46 -1.17
CA ILE A 47 -5.03 -3.12 0.27
C ILE A 47 -6.30 -2.37 0.68
N ALA A 48 -6.61 -1.26 0.00
CA ALA A 48 -7.75 -0.42 0.39
C ALA A 48 -9.09 -1.14 0.26
N ARG A 49 -9.29 -1.95 -0.79
CA ARG A 49 -10.52 -2.77 -0.95
C ARG A 49 -10.67 -3.85 0.11
N SER A 50 -9.56 -4.29 0.70
CA SER A 50 -9.57 -5.28 1.78
C SER A 50 -9.91 -4.66 3.13
N SER A 51 -9.81 -3.35 3.29
CA SER A 51 -10.23 -2.65 4.50
C SER A 51 -11.70 -2.20 4.43
N MET A 52 -12.40 -2.23 5.56
CA MET A 52 -13.75 -1.66 5.66
C MET A 52 -13.79 -0.15 5.47
N ASP A 53 -12.68 0.52 5.79
CA ASP A 53 -12.49 1.96 5.73
C ASP A 53 -11.10 2.22 5.13
N GLY A 54 -10.97 1.80 3.88
CA GLY A 54 -9.73 1.86 3.12
C GLY A 54 -9.55 3.21 2.43
N ASP A 55 -8.33 3.73 2.47
CA ASP A 55 -7.96 4.97 1.79
C ASP A 55 -6.71 4.77 0.90
N ILE A 56 -6.62 5.56 -0.17
CA ILE A 56 -5.52 5.52 -1.13
C ILE A 56 -5.02 6.93 -1.39
N VAL A 57 -3.71 7.12 -1.20
CA VAL A 57 -3.03 8.38 -1.51
C VAL A 57 -2.05 8.17 -2.66
N GLU A 58 -2.31 8.81 -3.79
CA GLU A 58 -1.35 8.91 -4.89
C GLU A 58 -0.42 10.12 -4.68
N ILE A 59 0.88 9.88 -4.74
CA ILE A 59 1.94 10.90 -4.70
C ILE A 59 2.52 11.09 -6.10
N LYS A 60 2.67 12.35 -6.51
CA LYS A 60 3.31 12.69 -7.80
C LYS A 60 4.81 12.45 -7.69
N GLU A 61 5.42 11.97 -8.77
CA GLU A 61 6.82 11.53 -8.82
C GLU A 61 7.84 12.63 -8.46
N LYS A 62 7.62 13.88 -8.89
CA LYS A 62 8.61 14.96 -8.76
C LYS A 62 8.02 16.27 -8.22
N PRO A 63 8.75 17.00 -7.35
CA PRO A 63 10.05 16.65 -6.77
C PRO A 63 9.91 15.64 -5.62
N LEU A 64 10.85 14.70 -5.51
CA LEU A 64 10.80 13.55 -4.59
C LEU A 64 10.60 13.97 -3.12
N TYR A 65 11.38 14.94 -2.63
CA TYR A 65 11.31 15.40 -1.24
C TYR A 65 9.93 15.96 -0.87
N LYS A 66 9.32 16.73 -1.77
CA LYS A 66 7.97 17.27 -1.55
C LYS A 66 6.91 16.16 -1.56
N GLY A 67 7.11 15.16 -2.42
CA GLY A 67 6.26 13.96 -2.43
C GLY A 67 6.35 13.19 -1.12
N LEU A 68 7.57 13.01 -0.60
CA LEU A 68 7.81 12.33 0.67
C LEU A 68 7.20 13.10 1.86
N GLU A 69 7.43 14.42 1.93
CA GLU A 69 6.81 15.28 2.93
C GLU A 69 5.28 15.15 2.88
N GLN A 70 4.69 15.26 1.69
CA GLN A 70 3.25 15.10 1.49
C GLN A 70 2.74 13.72 1.93
N ALA A 71 3.48 12.65 1.63
CA ALA A 71 3.14 11.29 2.04
C ALA A 71 3.09 11.16 3.57
N LEU A 72 4.11 11.69 4.25
CA LEU A 72 4.22 11.63 5.71
C LEU A 72 3.16 12.48 6.41
N THR A 73 2.95 13.73 5.97
CA THR A 73 1.92 14.61 6.53
C THR A 73 0.53 14.00 6.39
N LYS A 74 0.16 13.54 5.19
CA LYS A 74 -1.14 12.88 4.97
C LYS A 74 -1.31 11.62 5.81
N SER A 75 -0.24 10.86 6.01
CA SER A 75 -0.28 9.68 6.87
C SER A 75 -0.52 10.04 8.33
N ALA A 76 0.14 11.08 8.83
CA ALA A 76 -0.08 11.57 10.19
C ALA A 76 -1.51 12.07 10.38
N ASP A 77 -2.03 12.87 9.44
CA ASP A 77 -3.39 13.40 9.47
C ASP A 77 -4.43 12.27 9.44
N TRP A 78 -4.22 11.26 8.59
CA TRP A 78 -5.10 10.10 8.50
C TRP A 78 -5.10 9.29 9.79
N ILE A 79 -3.93 9.03 10.38
CA ILE A 79 -3.83 8.32 11.67
C ILE A 79 -4.56 9.12 12.76
N TYR A 80 -4.36 10.43 12.82
CA TYR A 80 -5.04 11.30 13.79
C TYR A 80 -6.57 11.22 13.64
N ALA A 81 -7.08 11.27 12.41
CA ALA A 81 -8.50 11.20 12.11
C ALA A 81 -9.15 9.81 12.36
N LYS A 82 -8.36 8.74 12.43
CA LYS A 82 -8.86 7.38 12.71
C LYS A 82 -8.75 6.97 14.18
N LEU A 83 -7.83 7.57 14.93
CA LEU A 83 -7.60 7.23 16.34
C LEU A 83 -8.36 8.11 17.33
N ILE A 84 -8.69 9.33 16.95
CA ILE A 84 -9.35 10.35 17.78
C ILE A 84 -10.74 10.63 17.22
#